data_AF-A0A1J5K6W8-F1
#
_entry.id   AF-A0A1J5K6W8-F1
#
_cell.length_a   1.000
_cell.length_b   1.000
_cell.length_c   1.000
_cell.angle_alpha   90.00
_cell.angle_beta   90.00
_cell.angle_gamma   90.00
#
_symmetry.space_group_name_H-M   'P 1'
#
loop_
_entity.id
_entity.type
_entity.pdbx_description
1 polymer ?
#
loop_
_entity_poly.entity_id
_entity_poly.type
_entity_poly.pdbx_seq_one_letter_code
_entity_poly.pdbx_strand_id
1 'polypeptide(L)'
;MKPQIKYIELKTGFSDNGPAWIGLITFSKSGKTIYFNGKAFQSLNGNGVFANYFDIETGDEYWISGAKKSMSDRHSIGAGKIFVEKRIINNYLKIINQQKLNSTLHEPVDNIITEIPKKRINELENQTVETNQLDDNLYFRLPVELTDIEIKHLIKELIIDEENSQYNKARRSIKQKRILLEEEAKKRDLNLY
;
A
#
# COMPACT_ATOMS: atom_id res chain seq x y z
N MET A 1 1.35 13.05 -19.83
CA MET A 1 2.33 13.93 -19.13
C MET A 1 3.74 13.60 -19.59
N LYS A 2 4.69 14.54 -19.48
CA LYS A 2 6.10 14.29 -19.84
C LYS A 2 6.80 13.47 -18.74
N PRO A 3 7.75 12.58 -19.07
CA PRO A 3 8.58 11.90 -18.09
C PRO A 3 9.36 12.88 -17.20
N GLN A 4 9.64 12.50 -15.96
CA GLN A 4 10.35 13.35 -14.98
C GLN A 4 11.45 12.57 -14.26
N ILE A 5 12.56 13.23 -13.93
CA ILE A 5 13.58 12.66 -13.04
C ILE A 5 13.15 12.92 -11.60
N LYS A 6 13.07 11.85 -10.81
CA LYS A 6 12.65 11.90 -9.40
C LYS A 6 13.62 11.16 -8.51
N TYR A 7 13.59 11.52 -7.24
CA TYR A 7 14.08 10.72 -6.15
C TYR A 7 12.97 9.78 -5.68
N ILE A 8 13.29 8.50 -5.47
CA ILE A 8 12.39 7.44 -5.02
C ILE A 8 13.09 6.68 -3.91
N GLU A 9 12.49 6.57 -2.72
CA GLU A 9 13.06 5.83 -1.58
C GLU A 9 12.00 4.92 -0.97
N LEU A 10 12.36 3.64 -0.74
CA LEU A 10 11.51 2.70 -0.02
C LEU A 10 11.52 3.03 1.47
N LYS A 11 10.35 3.20 2.08
CA LYS A 11 10.19 3.54 3.51
C LYS A 11 9.77 2.33 4.34
N THR A 12 8.91 1.46 3.79
CA THR A 12 8.44 0.26 4.52
C THR A 12 9.60 -0.61 4.96
N GLY A 13 9.69 -0.89 6.26
CA GLY A 13 10.73 -1.73 6.84
C GLY A 13 12.10 -1.05 6.98
N PHE A 14 12.23 0.23 6.63
CA PHE A 14 13.49 0.96 6.68
C PHE A 14 13.33 2.31 7.40
N SER A 15 13.94 2.43 8.59
CA SER A 15 14.02 3.68 9.37
C SER A 15 14.99 4.68 8.70
N ASP A 16 14.58 5.28 7.57
CA ASP A 16 15.36 6.23 6.73
C ASP A 16 16.57 5.66 5.98
N ASN A 17 16.80 4.36 6.09
CA ASN A 17 17.92 3.66 5.46
C ASN A 17 17.49 2.80 4.26
N GLY A 18 16.35 3.11 3.65
CA GLY A 18 15.80 2.30 2.59
C GLY A 18 16.60 2.42 1.29
N PRO A 19 16.55 1.40 0.42
CA PRO A 19 17.03 1.54 -0.95
C PRO A 19 16.41 2.78 -1.62
N ALA A 20 17.24 3.55 -2.32
CA ALA A 20 16.80 4.78 -2.97
C ALA A 20 17.38 4.92 -4.38
N TRP A 21 16.64 5.61 -5.24
CA TRP A 21 16.93 5.78 -6.64
C TRP A 21 16.76 7.24 -7.09
N ILE A 22 17.61 7.65 -8.03
CA ILE A 22 17.30 8.71 -8.98
C ILE A 22 16.90 8.03 -10.29
N GLY A 23 15.63 8.18 -10.65
CA GLY A 23 15.01 7.43 -11.74
C GLY A 23 14.17 8.30 -12.68
N LEU A 24 14.04 7.85 -13.93
CA LEU A 24 13.10 8.46 -14.87
C LEU A 24 11.70 7.85 -14.66
N ILE A 25 10.79 8.65 -14.15
CA ILE A 25 9.41 8.23 -13.97
C ILE A 25 8.55 8.59 -15.17
N THR A 26 7.53 7.78 -15.42
CA THR A 26 6.44 8.11 -16.35
C THR A 26 5.12 8.15 -15.61
N PHE A 27 4.09 8.70 -16.25
CA PHE A 27 2.78 8.89 -15.64
C PHE A 27 1.70 8.19 -16.47
N SER A 28 0.65 7.74 -15.79
CA SER A 28 -0.63 7.41 -16.41
C SER A 28 -1.22 8.61 -17.18
N LYS A 29 -2.23 8.35 -18.02
CA LYS A 29 -2.92 9.42 -18.78
C LYS A 29 -3.53 10.48 -17.85
N SER A 30 -4.12 10.04 -16.74
CA SER A 30 -4.73 10.91 -15.72
C SER A 30 -3.70 11.58 -14.80
N GLY A 31 -2.45 11.11 -14.80
CA GLY A 31 -1.40 11.57 -13.90
C GLY A 31 -1.47 11.02 -12.48
N LYS A 32 -2.48 10.20 -12.16
CA LYS A 32 -2.69 9.65 -10.80
C LYS A 32 -1.69 8.56 -10.44
N THR A 33 -1.31 7.74 -11.42
CA THR A 33 -0.32 6.66 -11.25
C THR A 33 1.03 7.05 -11.82
N ILE A 34 2.09 6.80 -11.05
CA ILE A 34 3.49 6.94 -11.44
C ILE A 34 4.06 5.56 -11.74
N TYR A 35 4.88 5.42 -12.79
CA TYR A 35 5.57 4.17 -13.10
C TYR A 35 7.08 4.36 -13.08
N PHE A 36 7.77 3.44 -12.40
CA PHE A 36 9.22 3.38 -12.33
C PHE A 36 9.67 1.94 -12.03
N ASN A 37 10.73 1.49 -12.72
CA ASN A 37 11.37 0.20 -12.49
C ASN A 37 10.38 -1.00 -12.43
N GLY A 38 9.47 -1.05 -13.40
CA GLY A 38 8.46 -2.12 -13.48
C GLY A 38 7.41 -2.10 -12.35
N LYS A 39 7.34 -1.03 -11.55
CA LYS A 39 6.37 -0.81 -10.47
C LYS A 39 5.41 0.32 -10.81
N ALA A 40 4.29 0.38 -10.10
CA ALA A 40 3.32 1.45 -10.19
C ALA A 40 2.98 1.98 -8.81
N PHE A 41 2.94 3.30 -8.69
CA PHE A 41 2.77 4.00 -7.42
C PHE A 41 1.57 4.92 -7.48
N GLN A 42 0.81 4.97 -6.38
CA GLN A 42 -0.26 5.94 -6.16
C GLN A 42 0.01 6.76 -4.90
N SER A 43 -0.50 7.99 -4.89
CA SER A 43 -0.38 8.91 -3.77
C SER A 43 -1.12 8.38 -2.55
N LEU A 44 -0.49 8.45 -1.37
CA LEU A 44 -1.13 8.19 -0.08
C LEU A 44 -2.11 9.30 0.33
N ASN A 45 -2.19 10.39 -0.44
CA ASN A 45 -3.12 11.51 -0.22
C ASN A 45 -3.07 12.12 1.18
N GLY A 46 -1.88 12.12 1.80
CA GLY A 46 -1.65 12.64 3.14
C GLY A 46 -1.86 11.64 4.27
N ASN A 47 -2.21 10.39 3.98
CA ASN A 47 -2.38 9.34 4.99
C ASN A 47 -1.07 8.66 5.42
N GLY A 48 0.02 8.90 4.70
CA GLY A 48 1.34 8.36 5.03
C GLY A 48 2.02 9.16 6.14
N VAL A 49 2.63 8.48 7.12
CA VAL A 49 3.36 9.12 8.22
C VAL A 49 4.77 9.53 7.79
N PHE A 50 5.48 8.65 7.07
CA PHE A 50 6.88 8.86 6.64
C PHE A 50 7.08 8.74 5.13
N ALA A 51 5.98 8.60 4.39
CA ALA A 51 5.95 8.36 2.96
C ALA A 51 4.81 9.14 2.30
N ASN A 52 4.83 9.25 0.98
CA ASN A 52 3.79 9.97 0.22
C ASN A 52 3.20 9.15 -0.94
N TYR A 53 3.77 8.00 -1.28
CA TYR A 53 3.24 7.06 -2.24
C TYR A 53 3.28 5.63 -1.69
N PHE A 54 2.51 4.73 -2.29
CA PHE A 54 2.64 3.28 -2.08
C PHE A 54 2.73 2.56 -3.42
N ASP A 55 3.42 1.41 -3.45
CA ASP A 55 3.40 0.48 -4.57
C ASP A 55 2.07 -0.28 -4.59
N ILE A 56 1.35 -0.20 -5.70
CA ILE A 56 0.03 -0.82 -5.87
C ILE A 56 0.10 -2.34 -5.63
N GLU A 57 1.21 -2.97 -5.98
CA GLU A 57 1.32 -4.44 -5.93
C GLU A 57 1.61 -4.96 -4.52
N THR A 58 2.46 -4.25 -3.76
CA THR A 58 2.95 -4.75 -2.47
C THR A 58 2.40 -3.99 -1.27
N GLY A 59 1.84 -2.81 -1.48
CA GLY A 59 1.47 -1.89 -0.40
C GLY A 59 2.67 -1.22 0.28
N ASP A 60 3.90 -1.50 -0.17
CA ASP A 60 5.08 -0.85 0.38
C ASP A 60 5.02 0.65 0.15
N GLU A 61 5.35 1.42 1.18
CA GLU A 61 5.34 2.86 1.17
C GLU A 61 6.67 3.42 0.68
N TYR A 62 6.58 4.46 -0.15
CA TYR A 62 7.71 5.13 -0.76
C TYR A 62 7.64 6.65 -0.55
N TRP A 63 8.83 7.25 -0.40
CA TRP A 63 9.01 8.67 -0.55
C TRP A 63 9.42 8.99 -2.00
N ILE A 64 8.58 9.73 -2.71
CA ILE A 64 8.83 10.17 -4.09
C ILE A 64 8.81 11.69 -4.15
N SER A 65 9.93 12.29 -4.57
CA SER A 65 10.08 13.75 -4.69
C SER A 65 10.88 14.15 -5.92
N GLY A 66 10.91 15.46 -6.23
CA GLY A 66 11.87 15.98 -7.21
C GLY A 66 13.30 15.73 -6.74
N ALA A 67 14.20 15.41 -7.67
CA ALA A 67 15.62 15.34 -7.38
C ALA A 67 16.18 16.74 -7.06
N LYS A 68 16.84 16.90 -5.91
CA LYS A 68 17.33 18.18 -5.41
C LYS A 68 18.68 18.54 -6.02
N LYS A 69 18.86 19.82 -6.36
CA LYS A 69 20.14 20.34 -6.86
C LYS A 69 21.29 20.16 -5.86
N SER A 70 20.99 20.22 -4.57
CA SER A 70 21.94 20.05 -3.47
C SER A 70 22.37 18.60 -3.23
N MET A 71 21.75 17.62 -3.91
CA MET A 71 21.94 16.18 -3.65
C MET A 71 21.60 15.75 -2.21
N SER A 72 20.84 16.56 -1.46
CA SER A 72 20.35 16.26 -0.11
C SER A 72 18.95 15.64 -0.14
N ASP A 73 18.74 14.71 -1.07
CA ASP A 73 17.46 14.03 -1.29
C ASP A 73 17.11 13.12 -0.12
N ARG A 74 18.06 12.26 0.29
CA ARG A 74 17.93 11.37 1.45
C ARG A 74 17.86 12.16 2.76
N HIS A 75 17.12 11.62 3.72
CA HIS A 75 17.03 12.15 5.07
C HIS A 75 18.42 12.21 5.74
N SER A 76 18.65 13.16 6.65
CA SER A 76 19.98 13.44 7.21
C SER A 76 20.58 12.30 8.03
N ILE A 77 19.74 11.49 8.67
CA ILE A 77 20.15 10.28 9.41
C ILE A 77 20.11 9.02 8.55
N GLY A 78 19.70 9.14 7.28
CA GLY A 78 19.68 8.04 6.33
C GLY A 78 21.07 7.76 5.77
N ALA A 79 21.38 6.49 5.57
CA ALA A 79 22.63 5.98 5.03
C ALA A 79 22.41 5.22 3.71
N GLY A 80 23.51 4.85 3.08
CA GLY A 80 23.53 4.07 1.84
C GLY A 80 23.57 4.93 0.57
N LYS A 81 24.02 4.30 -0.51
CA LYS A 81 24.09 4.96 -1.83
C LYS A 81 22.70 5.12 -2.43
N ILE A 82 22.58 6.12 -3.29
CA ILE A 82 21.42 6.35 -4.14
C ILE A 82 21.75 5.80 -5.53
N PHE A 83 20.96 4.83 -5.98
CA PHE A 83 21.16 4.23 -7.29
C PHE A 83 20.71 5.21 -8.38
N VAL A 84 21.55 5.49 -9.36
CA VAL A 84 21.24 6.40 -10.46
C VAL A 84 21.08 5.60 -11.72
N GLU A 85 19.91 5.67 -12.34
CA GLU A 85 19.65 5.00 -13.61
C GLU A 85 20.62 5.52 -14.70
N LYS A 86 21.41 4.60 -15.28
CA LYS A 86 22.50 4.95 -16.21
C LYS A 86 22.06 5.82 -17.39
N ARG A 87 20.87 5.56 -17.92
CA ARG A 87 20.35 6.23 -19.14
C ARG A 87 20.03 7.71 -18.93
N ILE A 88 19.84 8.15 -17.67
CA ILE A 88 19.52 9.54 -17.36
C ILE A 88 20.66 10.31 -16.69
N ILE A 89 21.84 9.71 -16.52
CA ILE A 89 22.97 10.35 -15.82
C ILE A 89 23.24 11.76 -16.36
N ASN A 90 23.35 11.91 -17.68
CA ASN A 90 23.63 13.22 -18.30
C ASN A 90 22.54 14.26 -18.00
N ASN A 91 21.28 13.84 -17.90
CA ASN A 91 20.17 14.73 -17.57
C ASN A 91 20.15 15.06 -16.08
N TYR A 92 20.45 14.08 -15.23
CA TYR A 92 20.55 14.29 -13.78
C TYR A 92 21.73 15.22 -13.43
N LEU A 93 22.89 15.05 -14.06
CA LEU A 93 24.06 15.92 -13.91
C LEU A 93 23.73 17.39 -14.20
N LYS A 94 22.89 17.65 -15.21
CA LYS A 94 22.38 19.01 -15.50
C LYS A 94 21.48 19.55 -14.38
N ILE A 95 20.67 18.70 -13.74
CA ILE A 95 19.81 19.09 -12.62
C ILE A 95 20.66 19.53 -11.42
N ILE A 96 21.65 18.72 -11.05
CA ILE A 96 22.53 18.98 -9.89
C ILE A 96 23.69 19.94 -10.19
N ASN A 97 23.80 20.38 -11.44
CA ASN A 97 24.88 21.25 -11.93
C ASN A 97 26.28 20.70 -11.60
N GLN A 98 26.50 19.41 -11.91
CA GLN A 98 27.77 18.73 -11.72
C GLN A 98 28.28 18.15 -13.03
N GLN A 99 29.60 18.05 -13.17
CA GLN A 99 30.23 17.42 -14.34
C GLN A 99 30.29 15.89 -14.23
N LYS A 100 30.31 15.36 -13.00
CA LYS A 100 30.40 13.93 -12.72
C LYS A 100 29.57 13.56 -11.50
N LEU A 101 29.16 12.30 -11.44
CA LEU A 101 28.45 11.77 -10.27
C LEU A 101 29.39 11.71 -9.07
N ASN A 102 28.86 12.07 -7.91
CA ASN A 102 29.54 11.83 -6.64
C ASN A 102 29.45 10.33 -6.32
N SER A 103 30.56 9.60 -6.47
CA SER A 103 30.65 8.14 -6.26
C SER A 103 30.47 7.69 -4.81
N THR A 104 30.59 8.60 -3.85
CA THR A 104 30.31 8.35 -2.43
C THR A 104 28.81 8.30 -2.18
N LEU A 105 28.04 9.16 -2.85
CA LEU A 105 26.58 9.25 -2.71
C LEU A 105 25.82 8.39 -3.72
N HIS A 106 26.38 8.20 -4.92
CA HIS A 106 25.65 7.65 -6.06
C HIS A 106 26.29 6.37 -6.60
N GLU A 107 25.43 5.47 -7.07
CA GLU A 107 25.82 4.24 -7.74
C GLU A 107 25.07 4.07 -9.08
N PRO A 108 25.76 4.11 -10.22
CA PRO A 108 25.13 3.91 -11.53
C PRO A 108 24.59 2.48 -11.74
N VAL A 109 23.32 2.35 -12.13
CA VAL A 109 22.68 1.04 -12.39
C VAL A 109 22.01 0.97 -13.77
N ASP A 110 22.07 -0.19 -14.44
CA ASP A 110 21.40 -0.49 -15.72
C ASP A 110 20.22 -1.45 -15.61
N ASN A 111 20.03 -2.10 -14.46
CA ASN A 111 18.97 -3.09 -14.23
C ASN A 111 17.58 -2.46 -13.95
N ILE A 112 17.29 -1.29 -14.54
CA ILE A 112 16.00 -0.62 -14.41
C ILE A 112 15.02 -1.13 -15.48
N ILE A 113 13.92 -1.72 -15.04
CA ILE A 113 12.85 -2.18 -15.93
C ILE A 113 12.11 -0.98 -16.53
N THR A 114 12.17 -0.88 -17.85
CA THR A 114 11.57 0.21 -18.63
C THR A 114 10.14 0.00 -19.02
N GLU A 115 9.75 -1.26 -19.11
CA GLU A 115 8.43 -1.64 -19.54
C GLU A 115 7.41 -1.18 -18.50
N ILE A 116 6.39 -0.46 -18.96
CA ILE A 116 5.33 0.03 -18.08
C ILE A 116 4.33 -1.11 -17.88
N PRO A 117 4.09 -1.58 -16.64
CA PRO A 117 3.27 -2.76 -16.36
C PRO A 117 1.75 -2.49 -16.47
N LYS A 118 1.29 -1.74 -17.48
CA LYS A 118 -0.10 -1.23 -17.55
C LYS A 118 -1.16 -2.31 -17.44
N LYS A 119 -0.99 -3.42 -18.16
CA LYS A 119 -1.95 -4.53 -18.15
C LYS A 119 -2.05 -5.13 -16.75
N ARG A 120 -0.91 -5.49 -16.16
CA ARG A 120 -0.81 -6.06 -14.81
C ARG A 120 -1.42 -5.15 -13.74
N ILE A 121 -1.13 -3.85 -13.81
CA ILE A 121 -1.65 -2.87 -12.85
C ILE A 121 -3.15 -2.65 -13.03
N ASN A 122 -3.65 -2.57 -14.27
CA ASN A 122 -5.09 -2.48 -14.50
C ASN A 122 -5.82 -3.72 -13.98
N GLU A 123 -5.26 -4.91 -14.12
CA GLU A 123 -5.84 -6.13 -13.56
C GLU A 123 -5.93 -6.03 -12.03
N LEU A 124 -4.84 -5.64 -11.35
CA LEU A 124 -4.82 -5.46 -9.90
C LEU A 124 -5.80 -4.38 -9.40
N GLU A 125 -5.86 -3.22 -10.04
CA GLU A 125 -6.78 -2.14 -9.65
C GLU A 125 -8.26 -2.51 -9.86
N ASN A 126 -8.55 -3.40 -10.81
CA ASN A 126 -9.90 -3.92 -11.06
C ASN A 126 -10.14 -5.28 -10.39
N GLN A 127 -9.21 -5.78 -9.56
CA GLN A 127 -9.52 -6.92 -8.72
C GLN A 127 -10.63 -6.49 -7.77
N THR A 128 -11.80 -7.07 -7.98
CA THR A 128 -12.82 -7.10 -6.96
C THR A 128 -12.24 -7.89 -5.81
N VAL A 129 -11.89 -7.20 -4.73
CA VAL A 129 -11.86 -7.88 -3.45
C VAL A 129 -13.28 -8.42 -3.29
N GLU A 130 -13.45 -9.72 -3.10
CA GLU A 130 -14.66 -10.24 -2.44
C GLU A 130 -14.63 -9.71 -1.00
N THR A 131 -14.73 -8.40 -0.83
CA THR A 131 -15.39 -7.87 0.34
C THR A 131 -16.83 -8.27 0.09
N ASN A 132 -17.29 -9.31 0.78
CA ASN A 132 -18.68 -9.31 1.18
C ASN A 132 -18.82 -7.96 1.91
N GLN A 133 -19.25 -6.90 1.21
CA GLN A 133 -19.61 -5.61 1.79
C GLN A 133 -20.86 -5.90 2.60
N LEU A 134 -20.60 -6.50 3.75
CA LEU A 134 -21.54 -6.87 4.75
C LEU A 134 -22.01 -5.55 5.33
N ASP A 135 -23.29 -5.28 5.16
CA ASP A 135 -23.95 -4.03 5.55
C ASP A 135 -23.50 -3.63 6.98
N ASP A 136 -23.03 -2.39 7.15
CA ASP A 136 -22.56 -1.91 8.47
C ASP A 136 -23.66 -2.04 9.56
N ASN A 137 -24.93 -2.15 9.14
CA ASN A 137 -26.08 -2.33 10.03
C ASN A 137 -26.40 -3.79 10.38
N LEU A 138 -25.57 -4.76 9.97
CA LEU A 138 -25.80 -6.19 10.26
C LEU A 138 -25.95 -6.49 11.75
N TYR A 139 -25.27 -5.73 12.60
CA TYR A 139 -25.38 -5.88 14.05
C TYR A 139 -26.77 -5.47 14.60
N PHE A 140 -27.62 -4.82 13.83
CA PHE A 140 -28.94 -4.36 14.28
C PHE A 140 -30.10 -5.18 13.68
N ARG A 141 -29.81 -6.09 12.75
CA ARG A 141 -30.80 -6.94 12.08
C ARG A 141 -31.08 -8.21 12.89
N LEU A 142 -32.28 -8.75 12.73
CA LEU A 142 -32.65 -10.02 13.35
C LEU A 142 -31.96 -11.18 12.63
N PRO A 143 -31.57 -12.27 13.31
CA PRO A 143 -30.91 -13.42 12.67
C PRO A 143 -31.65 -13.96 11.45
N VAL A 144 -32.98 -13.99 11.49
CA VAL A 144 -33.84 -14.45 10.39
C VAL A 144 -33.76 -13.58 9.14
N GLU A 145 -33.38 -12.31 9.27
CA GLU A 145 -33.26 -11.36 8.17
C GLU A 145 -31.91 -11.48 7.46
N LEU A 146 -30.95 -12.18 8.05
CA LEU A 146 -29.59 -12.29 7.54
C LEU A 146 -29.46 -13.44 6.54
N THR A 147 -28.55 -13.30 5.59
CA THR A 147 -28.09 -14.35 4.69
C THR A 147 -27.13 -15.29 5.41
N ASP A 148 -26.89 -16.47 4.83
CA ASP A 148 -26.01 -17.47 5.43
C ASP A 148 -24.55 -17.01 5.53
N ILE A 149 -24.11 -16.17 4.58
CA ILE A 149 -22.78 -15.56 4.57
C ILE A 149 -22.68 -14.52 5.70
N GLU A 150 -23.71 -13.68 5.85
CA GLU A 150 -23.81 -12.67 6.92
C GLU A 150 -23.79 -13.31 8.32
N ILE A 151 -24.54 -14.40 8.51
CA ILE A 151 -24.57 -15.16 9.78
C ILE A 151 -23.19 -15.71 10.10
N LYS A 152 -22.53 -16.39 9.14
CA LYS A 152 -21.19 -16.97 9.34
C LYS A 152 -20.15 -15.90 9.69
N HIS A 153 -20.18 -14.78 8.98
CA HIS A 153 -19.26 -13.68 9.23
C HIS A 153 -19.48 -13.05 10.62
N LEU A 154 -20.71 -12.72 10.99
CA LEU A 154 -21.01 -12.15 12.30
C LEU A 154 -20.65 -13.09 13.46
N ILE A 155 -20.87 -14.41 13.31
CA ILE A 155 -20.45 -15.37 14.34
C ILE A 155 -18.93 -15.31 14.52
N LYS A 156 -18.16 -15.27 13.43
CA LYS A 156 -16.70 -15.18 13.48
C LYS A 156 -16.21 -13.90 14.19
N GLU A 157 -16.77 -12.75 13.83
CA GLU A 157 -16.42 -11.46 14.46
C GLU A 157 -16.79 -11.46 15.96
N LEU A 158 -17.99 -11.94 16.32
CA LEU A 158 -18.44 -11.97 17.71
C LEU A 158 -17.62 -12.92 18.60
N ILE A 159 -17.03 -13.99 18.04
CA ILE A 159 -16.09 -14.84 18.78
C ILE A 159 -14.84 -14.03 19.16
N ILE A 160 -14.26 -13.31 18.19
CA ILE A 160 -13.08 -12.46 18.39
C ILE A 160 -13.38 -11.36 19.41
N ASP A 161 -14.53 -10.70 19.31
CA ASP A 161 -14.95 -9.66 20.24
C ASP A 161 -15.19 -10.19 21.66
N GLU A 162 -15.76 -11.40 21.81
CA GLU A 162 -15.99 -12.03 23.11
C GLU A 162 -14.66 -12.30 23.84
N GLU A 163 -13.66 -12.82 23.11
CA GLU A 163 -12.31 -13.09 23.62
C GLU A 163 -11.58 -11.82 24.02
N ASN A 164 -11.69 -10.75 23.21
CA ASN A 164 -10.97 -9.49 23.42
C ASN A 164 -11.69 -8.52 24.38
N SER A 165 -12.96 -8.76 24.71
CA SER A 165 -13.72 -7.85 25.57
C SER A 165 -13.15 -7.79 26.99
N GLN A 166 -12.75 -6.59 27.44
CA GLN A 166 -12.23 -6.36 28.80
C GLN A 166 -13.33 -6.33 29.88
N TYR A 167 -14.58 -6.06 29.49
CA TYR A 167 -15.69 -5.86 30.43
C TYR A 167 -16.65 -7.05 30.43
N ASN A 168 -16.88 -7.64 31.61
CA ASN A 168 -17.78 -8.78 31.77
C ASN A 168 -19.21 -8.53 31.26
N LYS A 169 -19.72 -7.28 31.40
CA LYS A 169 -21.05 -6.91 30.89
C LYS A 169 -21.10 -6.95 29.35
N ALA A 170 -20.08 -6.41 28.69
CA ALA A 170 -19.98 -6.43 27.24
C ALA A 170 -19.82 -7.86 26.71
N ARG A 171 -18.91 -8.65 27.31
CA ARG A 171 -18.72 -10.06 26.95
C ARG A 171 -20.01 -10.88 27.02
N ARG A 172 -20.81 -10.72 28.08
CA ARG A 172 -22.13 -11.39 28.21
C ARG A 172 -23.09 -10.99 27.09
N SER A 173 -23.16 -9.70 26.75
CA SER A 173 -24.01 -9.19 25.68
C SER A 173 -23.60 -9.75 24.32
N ILE A 174 -22.30 -9.77 24.02
CA ILE A 174 -21.73 -10.32 22.77
C ILE A 174 -22.07 -11.82 22.67
N LYS A 175 -21.82 -12.58 23.74
CA LYS A 175 -22.11 -14.01 23.81
C LYS A 175 -23.59 -14.33 23.54
N GLN A 176 -24.51 -13.58 24.14
CA GLN A 176 -25.94 -13.78 23.92
C GLN A 176 -26.33 -13.61 22.46
N LYS A 177 -25.78 -12.58 21.81
CA LYS A 177 -26.03 -12.32 20.40
C LYS A 177 -25.43 -13.39 19.50
N ARG A 178 -24.22 -13.87 19.80
CA ARG A 178 -23.58 -14.99 19.09
C ARG A 178 -24.43 -16.26 19.17
N ILE A 179 -24.94 -16.61 20.35
CA ILE A 179 -25.80 -17.79 20.55
C ILE A 179 -27.05 -17.72 19.67
N LEU A 180 -27.71 -16.55 19.58
CA LEU A 180 -28.89 -16.37 18.73
C LEU A 180 -28.57 -16.60 17.24
N LEU A 181 -27.39 -16.18 16.78
CA LEU A 181 -26.94 -16.42 15.41
C LEU A 181 -26.56 -17.89 15.18
N GLU A 182 -25.94 -18.56 16.16
CA GLU A 182 -25.62 -19.99 16.09
C GLU A 182 -26.88 -20.87 16.07
N GLU A 183 -27.92 -20.50 16.82
CA GLU A 183 -29.22 -21.17 16.76
C GLU A 183 -29.86 -21.04 15.37
N GLU A 184 -29.80 -19.84 14.78
CA GLU A 184 -30.30 -19.60 13.43
C GLU A 184 -29.49 -20.36 12.38
N ALA A 185 -28.16 -20.38 12.51
CA ALA A 185 -27.27 -21.17 11.65
C ALA A 185 -27.60 -22.66 11.72
N LYS A 186 -27.88 -23.18 12.92
CA LYS A 186 -28.28 -24.57 13.14
C LYS A 186 -29.62 -24.91 12.48
N LYS A 187 -30.60 -24.00 12.50
CA LYS A 187 -31.88 -24.21 11.79
C LYS A 187 -31.71 -24.30 10.28
N ARG A 188 -30.66 -23.68 9.75
CA ARG A 188 -30.35 -23.61 8.32
C ARG A 188 -29.30 -24.64 7.88
N ASP A 189 -28.91 -25.57 8.76
CA ASP A 189 -27.86 -26.56 8.51
C ASP A 189 -26.54 -25.95 7.99
N LEU A 190 -26.18 -24.76 8.49
CA LEU A 190 -24.95 -24.10 8.08
C LEU A 190 -23.72 -24.74 8.73
N ASN A 191 -22.75 -25.11 7.90
CA ASN A 191 -21.43 -25.45 8.41
C ASN A 191 -20.67 -24.18 8.83
N LEU A 192 -20.39 -24.08 10.13
CA LEU A 192 -19.71 -22.94 10.78
C LEU A 192 -18.18 -23.11 10.84
N TYR A 193 -17.64 -24.25 10.36
CA TYR A 193 -16.21 -24.58 10.38
C TYR A 193 -15.71 -25.15 9.04
#